data_AF-A0A960J836-F1
#
_entry.id   AF-A0A960J836-F1
#
_cell.length_a   1.000
_cell.length_b   1.000
_cell.length_c   1.000
_cell.angle_alpha   90.00
_cell.angle_beta   90.00
_cell.angle_gamma   90.00
#
_symmetry.space_group_name_H-M   'P 1'
#
loop_
_entity.id
_entity.type
_entity.pdbx_description
1 polymer ?
#
loop_
_entity_poly.entity_id
_entity_poly.type
_entity_poly.pdbx_seq_one_letter_code
_entity_poly.pdbx_strand_id
1 'polypeptide(L)'
;QAGLVAKLMQPLKWYRLEPAREALRVDGRPAGKPTAEDLTPPTHAEIAGELHAAYLPRGNGGRHIEIEDDGVFEMEWIDPRTGEKSAPIALTASGGVIALPERPNPEEDWVAILQKAGTGKSDSPQDGAR
;
A
#
# COMPACT_ATOMS: atom_id res chain seq x y z
N GLN A 1 -13.88 -0.36 23.53
CA GLN A 1 -13.04 -1.13 22.59
C GLN A 1 -12.98 -0.34 21.29
N ALA A 2 -11.78 -0.04 20.77
CA ALA A 2 -11.65 0.54 19.43
C ALA A 2 -12.08 -0.52 18.39
N GLY A 3 -12.93 -0.12 17.43
CA GLY A 3 -13.31 -0.97 16.31
C GLY A 3 -12.10 -1.33 15.43
N LEU A 4 -12.26 -2.33 14.58
CA LEU A 4 -11.18 -2.87 13.75
C LEU A 4 -10.45 -1.81 12.93
N VAL A 5 -11.21 -0.95 12.26
CA VAL A 5 -10.70 0.18 11.46
C VAL A 5 -9.88 1.13 12.33
N ALA A 6 -10.34 1.42 13.54
CA ALA A 6 -9.61 2.29 14.45
C ALA A 6 -8.25 1.68 14.84
N LYS A 7 -8.18 0.37 15.09
CA LYS A 7 -6.91 -0.33 15.36
C LYS A 7 -5.96 -0.33 14.16
N LEU A 8 -6.51 -0.52 12.96
CA LEU A 8 -5.75 -0.51 11.71
C LEU A 8 -5.17 0.87 11.41
N MET A 9 -5.97 1.92 11.62
CA MET A 9 -5.61 3.30 11.32
C MET A 9 -4.76 3.96 12.41
N GLN A 10 -4.80 3.48 13.65
CA GLN A 10 -4.09 4.09 14.78
C GLN A 10 -2.57 4.27 14.58
N PRO A 11 -1.82 3.29 14.03
CA PRO A 11 -0.40 3.47 13.77
C PRO A 11 -0.13 4.33 12.52
N LEU A 12 -1.11 4.48 11.64
CA LEU A 12 -0.97 5.26 10.42
C LEU A 12 -1.21 6.74 10.75
N LYS A 13 -0.44 7.64 10.14
CA LYS A 13 -0.77 9.08 10.12
C LYS A 13 -1.94 9.31 9.15
N TRP A 14 -3.06 8.62 9.34
CA TRP A 14 -4.18 8.53 8.40
C TRP A 14 -4.75 9.91 8.04
N TYR A 15 -4.64 10.88 8.94
CA TYR A 15 -5.05 12.27 8.72
C TYR A 15 -4.22 12.99 7.65
N ARG A 16 -3.08 12.42 7.23
CA ARG A 16 -2.23 12.89 6.12
C ARG A 16 -2.46 12.13 4.82
N LEU A 17 -3.27 11.06 4.83
CA LEU A 17 -3.54 10.28 3.61
C LEU A 17 -4.36 11.13 2.64
N GLU A 18 -3.90 11.20 1.40
CA GLU A 18 -4.60 11.83 0.29
C GLU A 18 -4.97 10.76 -0.75
N PRO A 19 -6.16 10.83 -1.36
CA PRO A 19 -6.49 9.95 -2.48
C PRO A 19 -5.50 10.15 -3.64
N ALA A 20 -4.93 9.06 -4.16
CA ALA A 20 -3.91 9.09 -5.21
C ALA A 20 -4.18 8.01 -6.28
N ARG A 21 -5.42 7.98 -6.79
CA ARG A 21 -5.86 6.92 -7.72
C ARG A 21 -5.00 6.88 -8.99
N GLU A 22 -4.54 8.02 -9.46
CA GLU A 22 -3.72 8.18 -10.65
C GLU A 22 -2.41 7.40 -10.61
N ALA A 23 -1.86 7.15 -9.41
CA ALA A 23 -0.66 6.34 -9.24
C ALA A 23 -0.95 4.83 -9.29
N LEU A 24 -2.23 4.41 -9.22
CA LEU A 24 -2.60 3.00 -9.24
C LEU A 24 -2.84 2.52 -10.67
N ARG A 25 -2.25 1.39 -11.05
CA ARG A 25 -2.48 0.71 -12.32
C ARG A 25 -3.00 -0.71 -12.11
N VAL A 26 -3.86 -1.13 -13.03
CA VAL A 26 -4.45 -2.46 -13.11
C VAL A 26 -4.18 -2.99 -14.53
N ASP A 27 -3.43 -4.08 -14.63
CA ASP A 27 -2.96 -4.67 -15.89
C ASP A 27 -2.28 -3.63 -16.81
N GLY A 28 -1.40 -2.82 -16.22
CA GLY A 28 -0.63 -1.78 -16.91
C GLY A 28 -1.41 -0.52 -17.29
N ARG A 29 -2.71 -0.45 -16.98
CA ARG A 29 -3.58 0.70 -17.27
C ARG A 29 -3.88 1.49 -16.01
N PRO A 30 -3.96 2.84 -16.07
CA PRO A 30 -4.42 3.63 -14.93
C PRO A 30 -5.75 3.11 -14.40
N ALA A 31 -5.89 3.01 -13.08
CA ALA A 31 -7.12 2.58 -12.43
C ALA A 31 -8.25 3.54 -12.83
N GLY A 32 -9.22 3.02 -13.59
CA GLY A 32 -10.34 3.80 -14.11
C GLY A 32 -11.18 4.40 -12.98
N LYS A 33 -11.98 5.42 -13.32
CA LYS A 33 -13.09 5.82 -12.45
C LYS A 33 -14.08 4.64 -12.37
N PRO A 34 -14.72 4.43 -11.21
CA PRO A 34 -15.80 3.46 -11.08
C PRO A 34 -16.82 3.68 -12.19
N THR A 35 -17.10 2.63 -12.93
CA THR A 35 -18.21 2.52 -13.87
C THR A 35 -19.40 1.91 -13.15
N ALA A 36 -20.57 1.93 -13.80
CA ALA A 36 -21.77 1.28 -13.25
C ALA A 36 -21.66 -0.26 -13.20
N GLU A 37 -20.67 -0.83 -13.87
CA GLU A 37 -20.42 -2.27 -13.96
C GLU A 37 -19.37 -2.75 -12.95
N ASP A 38 -18.62 -1.82 -12.33
CA ASP A 38 -17.66 -2.15 -11.29
C ASP A 38 -18.40 -2.48 -9.98
N LEU A 39 -18.13 -3.66 -9.40
CA LEU A 39 -18.52 -3.94 -8.01
C LEU A 39 -17.87 -2.90 -7.07
N THR A 40 -16.60 -2.60 -7.31
CA THR A 40 -15.87 -1.38 -6.93
C THR A 40 -14.49 -1.50 -7.61
N PRO A 41 -13.94 -0.46 -8.26
CA PRO A 41 -12.57 -0.54 -8.75
C PRO A 41 -11.59 -0.45 -7.56
N PRO A 42 -10.34 -0.94 -7.72
CA PRO A 42 -9.26 -0.66 -6.79
C PRO A 42 -9.16 0.83 -6.44
N THR A 43 -8.87 1.12 -5.18
CA THR A 43 -8.66 2.48 -4.67
C THR A 43 -7.29 2.59 -4.01
N HIS A 44 -6.69 3.77 -4.09
CA HIS A 44 -5.38 4.05 -3.54
C HIS A 44 -5.37 5.42 -2.86
N ALA A 45 -4.71 5.48 -1.71
CA ALA A 45 -4.40 6.70 -0.99
C ALA A 45 -2.95 6.63 -0.50
N GLU A 46 -2.30 7.78 -0.38
CA GLU A 46 -0.90 7.85 0.01
C GLU A 46 -0.59 9.01 0.94
N ILE A 47 0.52 8.89 1.64
CA ILE A 47 1.29 10.01 2.17
C ILE A 47 2.54 10.03 1.30
N ALA A 48 2.63 11.02 0.41
CA ALA A 48 3.69 11.08 -0.61
C ALA A 48 5.09 10.83 -0.02
N GLY A 49 5.78 9.82 -0.55
CA GLY A 49 7.13 9.41 -0.13
C GLY A 49 7.22 8.72 1.23
N GLU A 50 6.11 8.35 1.86
CA GLU A 50 6.08 7.69 3.18
C GLU A 50 5.25 6.40 3.15
N LEU A 51 4.00 6.47 2.70
CA LEU A 51 3.02 5.41 2.91
C LEU A 51 2.09 5.29 1.69
N HIS A 52 1.82 4.06 1.26
CA HIS A 52 0.74 3.76 0.31
C HIS A 52 -0.27 2.81 0.97
N ALA A 53 -1.55 3.05 0.70
CA ALA A 53 -2.65 2.20 1.11
C ALA A 53 -3.55 1.94 -0.09
N ALA A 54 -3.61 0.69 -0.56
CA ALA A 54 -4.47 0.28 -1.67
C ALA A 54 -5.54 -0.70 -1.21
N TYR A 55 -6.81 -0.38 -1.41
CA TYR A 55 -7.91 -1.32 -1.18
C TYR A 55 -8.26 -2.03 -2.49
N LEU A 56 -8.18 -3.36 -2.45
CA LEU A 56 -8.44 -4.24 -3.58
C LEU A 56 -9.71 -5.06 -3.30
N PRO A 57 -10.86 -4.67 -3.87
CA PRO A 57 -12.10 -5.39 -3.67
C PRO A 57 -12.09 -6.76 -4.38
N ARG A 58 -13.08 -7.57 -4.03
CA ARG A 58 -13.37 -8.86 -4.69
C ARG A 58 -13.53 -8.69 -6.20
N GLY A 59 -13.20 -9.73 -6.96
CA GLY A 59 -13.28 -9.72 -8.43
C GLY A 59 -12.06 -9.09 -9.14
N ASN A 60 -11.08 -8.60 -8.39
CA ASN A 60 -9.77 -8.18 -8.92
C ASN A 60 -8.70 -9.30 -8.81
N GLY A 61 -9.10 -10.53 -8.49
CA GLY A 61 -8.21 -11.70 -8.39
C GLY A 61 -7.47 -11.94 -9.71
N GLY A 62 -6.18 -12.28 -9.64
CA GLY A 62 -5.32 -12.53 -10.80
C GLY A 62 -4.96 -11.29 -11.64
N ARG A 63 -5.44 -10.09 -11.28
CA ARG A 63 -5.04 -8.83 -11.92
C ARG A 63 -3.65 -8.41 -11.46
N HIS A 64 -2.86 -7.85 -12.37
CA HIS A 64 -1.59 -7.24 -12.02
C HIS A 64 -1.82 -5.84 -11.46
N ILE A 65 -1.46 -5.61 -10.20
CA ILE A 65 -1.63 -4.32 -9.53
C ILE A 65 -0.27 -3.68 -9.34
N GLU A 66 -0.17 -2.43 -9.78
CA GLU A 66 1.05 -1.63 -9.75
C GLU A 66 0.77 -0.27 -9.11
N ILE A 67 1.73 0.25 -8.37
CA ILE A 67 1.70 1.62 -7.80
C ILE A 67 2.90 2.39 -8.32
N GLU A 68 2.68 3.60 -8.81
CA GLU A 68 3.75 4.50 -9.26
C GLU A 68 4.47 5.13 -8.06
N ASP A 69 5.60 4.57 -7.65
CA ASP A 69 6.62 5.18 -6.79
C ASP A 69 7.95 4.42 -6.98
N ASP A 70 9.05 5.02 -6.52
CA ASP A 70 10.40 4.43 -6.55
C ASP A 70 10.93 4.20 -5.13
N GLY A 71 11.81 3.21 -4.97
CA GLY A 71 12.54 2.95 -3.74
C GLY A 71 12.26 1.59 -3.13
N VAL A 72 12.55 1.47 -1.83
CA VAL A 72 12.37 0.23 -1.08
C VAL A 72 11.19 0.39 -0.13
N PHE A 73 10.32 -0.61 -0.09
CA PHE A 73 9.10 -0.62 0.70
C PHE A 73 9.00 -1.91 1.49
N GLU A 74 8.45 -1.81 2.69
CA GLU A 74 7.93 -2.95 3.42
C GLU A 74 6.42 -3.00 3.23
N MET A 75 5.90 -4.13 2.79
CA MET A 75 4.51 -4.31 2.40
C MET A 75 3.83 -5.40 3.22
N GLU A 76 2.60 -5.16 3.65
CA GLU A 76 1.75 -6.15 4.31
C GLU A 76 0.37 -6.19 3.64
N TRP A 77 -0.19 -7.39 3.50
CA TRP A 77 -1.62 -7.57 3.22
C TRP A 77 -2.40 -7.53 4.53
N ILE A 78 -3.55 -6.86 4.51
CA ILE A 78 -4.44 -6.76 5.65
C ILE A 78 -5.85 -7.16 5.25
N ASP A 79 -6.41 -8.09 6.01
CA ASP A 79 -7.80 -8.51 5.88
C ASP A 79 -8.70 -7.44 6.51
N PRO A 80 -9.55 -6.72 5.74
CA PRO A 80 -10.38 -5.64 6.28
C PRO A 80 -11.52 -6.14 7.19
N ARG A 81 -11.84 -7.44 7.18
CA ARG A 81 -12.91 -8.06 7.98
C ARG A 81 -12.40 -8.50 9.35
N THR A 82 -11.15 -8.94 9.44
CA THR A 82 -10.55 -9.47 10.67
C THR A 82 -9.41 -8.61 11.24
N GLY A 83 -8.80 -7.77 10.41
CA GLY A 83 -7.59 -6.98 10.67
C GLY A 83 -6.32 -7.79 10.79
N GLU A 84 -6.39 -9.08 10.44
CA GLU A 84 -5.22 -9.94 10.36
C GLU A 84 -4.28 -9.45 9.26
N LYS A 85 -2.98 -9.55 9.53
CA LYS A 85 -1.92 -9.13 8.63
C LYS A 85 -1.13 -10.33 8.10
N SER A 86 -0.71 -10.26 6.85
CA SER A 86 0.33 -11.18 6.34
C SER A 86 1.69 -10.88 6.98
N ALA A 87 2.65 -11.77 6.77
CA ALA A 87 4.04 -11.43 7.00
C ALA A 87 4.45 -10.23 6.11
N PRO A 88 5.35 -9.34 6.60
CA PRO A 88 5.92 -8.28 5.78
C PRO A 88 6.72 -8.81 4.59
N ILE A 89 6.63 -8.11 3.46
CA ILE A 89 7.31 -8.42 2.21
C ILE A 89 8.11 -7.19 1.80
N ALA A 90 9.42 -7.35 1.58
CA ALA A 90 10.24 -6.29 1.02
C ALA A 90 10.02 -6.17 -0.49
N LEU A 91 9.67 -4.98 -0.96
CA LEU A 91 9.49 -4.66 -2.37
C LEU A 91 10.50 -3.59 -2.77
N THR A 92 11.12 -3.76 -3.93
CA THR A 92 12.02 -2.77 -4.52
C THR A 92 11.44 -2.34 -5.85
N ALA A 93 11.15 -1.05 -5.98
CA ALA A 93 10.83 -0.42 -7.25
C ALA A 93 12.06 0.24 -7.83
N SER A 94 12.41 -0.16 -9.05
CA SER A 94 13.43 0.47 -9.88
C SER A 94 12.82 0.80 -11.23
N GLY A 95 12.44 2.06 -11.44
CA GLY A 95 11.80 2.51 -12.68
C GLY A 95 10.41 3.12 -12.50
N GLY A 96 10.09 3.58 -11.30
CA GLY A 96 8.88 4.33 -10.96
C GLY A 96 7.66 3.46 -10.72
N VAL A 97 7.81 2.14 -10.56
CA VAL A 97 6.68 1.22 -10.40
C VAL A 97 6.98 0.13 -9.37
N ILE A 98 6.06 -0.03 -8.43
CA ILE A 98 6.00 -1.14 -7.46
C ILE A 98 4.93 -2.12 -7.94
N ALA A 99 5.34 -3.34 -8.28
CA ALA A 99 4.39 -4.43 -8.53
C ALA A 99 3.97 -5.08 -7.20
N LEU A 100 2.67 -5.13 -6.92
CA LEU A 100 2.17 -5.82 -5.73
C LEU A 100 2.23 -7.34 -5.94
N PRO A 101 2.63 -8.12 -4.92
CA PRO A 101 2.57 -9.57 -4.99
C PRO A 101 1.12 -10.07 -5.07
N GLU A 102 0.92 -11.37 -5.27
CA GLU A 102 -0.41 -11.94 -5.16
C GLU A 102 -0.95 -11.78 -3.72
N ARG A 103 -2.24 -11.46 -3.59
CA ARG A 103 -2.92 -11.39 -2.30
C ARG A 103 -3.23 -12.81 -1.77
N PRO A 104 -3.34 -13.03 -0.45
CA PRO A 104 -3.49 -14.39 0.10
C PRO A 104 -4.71 -15.18 -0.39
N ASN A 105 -5.86 -14.51 -0.57
CA ASN A 105 -7.04 -15.11 -1.21
C ASN A 105 -7.59 -14.14 -2.28
N PRO A 106 -7.45 -14.45 -3.58
CA PRO A 106 -7.81 -13.55 -4.68
C PRO A 106 -9.32 -13.32 -4.84
N GLU A 107 -10.16 -14.19 -4.26
CA GLU A 107 -11.63 -14.06 -4.29
C GLU A 107 -12.15 -13.06 -3.24
N GLU A 108 -11.30 -12.67 -2.29
CA GLU A 108 -11.63 -11.79 -1.19
C GLU A 108 -11.04 -10.38 -1.35
N ASP A 109 -11.57 -9.44 -0.58
CA ASP A 109 -11.03 -8.09 -0.49
C ASP A 109 -9.86 -8.02 0.49
N TRP A 110 -8.88 -7.18 0.13
CA TRP A 110 -7.65 -7.00 0.89
C TRP A 110 -7.18 -5.55 0.81
N VAL A 111 -6.48 -5.09 1.84
CA VAL A 111 -5.75 -3.82 1.84
C VAL A 111 -4.26 -4.12 1.74
N ALA A 112 -3.57 -3.55 0.77
CA ALA A 112 -2.12 -3.46 0.76
C ALA A 112 -1.69 -2.21 1.51
N ILE A 113 -0.82 -2.36 2.51
CA ILE A 113 -0.12 -1.24 3.15
C ILE A 113 1.35 -1.34 2.78
N LEU A 114 1.92 -0.28 2.21
CA LEU A 114 3.33 -0.19 1.86
C LEU A 114 3.94 0.99 2.62
N GLN A 115 4.92 0.70 3.46
CA GLN A 115 5.69 1.72 4.16
C GLN A 115 7.04 1.87 3.45
N LYS A 116 7.37 3.09 3.02
CA LYS A 116 8.69 3.37 2.43
C LYS A 116 9.75 3.15 3.50
N ALA A 117 10.75 2.34 3.21
CA ALA A 117 11.91 2.20 4.06
C ALA A 117 12.55 3.59 4.16
N GLY A 118 12.60 4.15 5.36
CA GLY A 118 13.24 5.44 5.57
C GLY A 118 14.65 5.35 5.01
N THR A 119 15.00 6.27 4.09
CA THR A 119 16.41 6.47 3.72
C THR A 119 17.12 6.74 5.02
N GLY A 120 17.87 5.76 5.53
CA GLY A 120 18.54 5.92 6.81
C GLY A 120 19.37 7.19 6.76
N LYS A 121 18.90 8.24 7.45
CA LYS A 121 19.85 9.17 8.04
C LYS A 121 20.57 8.32 9.08
N SER A 122 21.74 7.83 8.67
CA SER A 122 22.75 7.37 9.61
C SER A 122 23.17 8.61 10.39
N ASP A 123 22.41 8.95 11.43
CA ASP A 123 22.92 9.80 12.51
C ASP A 123 23.90 8.92 13.31
N SER A 124 25.05 8.63 12.69
CA SER A 124 26.22 8.18 13.41
C SER A 124 26.69 9.36 14.26
N PRO A 125 26.81 9.22 15.59
CA PRO A 125 27.52 10.21 16.37
C PRO A 125 28.96 10.22 15.86
N GLN A 126 29.39 11.32 15.23
CA GLN A 126 30.81 11.59 15.14
C GLN A 126 31.27 11.97 16.55
N ASP A 127 31.64 10.94 17.33
CA ASP A 127 32.60 11.08 18.42
C ASP A 127 33.94 11.52 17.79
N GLY A 128 34.05 12.83 17.59
CA GLY A 128 35.28 13.51 17.22
C GLY A 128 35.90 14.10 18.47
N ALA A 129 36.45 13.25 19.32
CA ALA A 129 37.38 13.65 20.35
C ALA A 129 38.58 14.37 19.72
N ARG A 130 38.86 15.59 20.17
CA ARG A 130 40.20 16.14 20.44
C ARG A 130 40.11 17.44 21.22
#